data_AF-A0A917AJG1-F1
#
_entry.id   AF-A0A917AJG1-F1
#
_cell.length_a   1.000
_cell.length_b   1.000
_cell.length_c   1.000
_cell.angle_alpha   90.00
_cell.angle_beta   90.00
_cell.angle_gamma   90.00
#
_symmetry.space_group_name_H-M   'P 1'
#
loop_
_entity.id
_entity.type
_entity.pdbx_description
1 polymer ?
#
loop_
_entity_poly.entity_id
_entity_poly.type
_entity_poly.pdbx_seq_one_letter_code
_entity_poly.pdbx_strand_id
1 'polypeptide(L)'
;MKVTSFILGIAILASLFIFFRPSSTIDGDEQVTEEMNNVISNYIQDKYKREDTPSSKTFEVHKVYGTEEIDGIISLYLYTQYGEYEGDELIQGHSYPVRIRLEKSGSSYTVTEYTKPESGYYYPSSIEDMFPKKYARKALKDTGNVHDLSEQMDNKVKDWLAESKK
;
A
#
# COMPACT_ATOMS: atom_id res chain seq x y z
N MET A 1 -22.27 10.84 -72.86
CA MET A 1 -20.97 10.42 -72.32
C MET A 1 -20.36 11.57 -71.53
N LYS A 2 -20.33 11.41 -70.19
CA LYS A 2 -19.51 12.05 -69.14
C LYS A 2 -20.37 12.30 -67.90
N VAL A 3 -20.21 11.35 -66.98
CA VAL A 3 -20.72 11.32 -65.62
C VAL A 3 -19.81 12.18 -64.76
N THR A 4 -20.37 12.97 -63.86
CA THR A 4 -19.66 13.45 -62.67
C THR A 4 -20.63 13.45 -61.49
N SER A 5 -20.57 12.37 -60.73
CA SER A 5 -21.06 12.26 -59.35
C SER A 5 -20.01 12.83 -58.37
N PHE A 6 -20.37 12.80 -57.08
CA PHE A 6 -19.52 12.80 -55.86
C PHE A 6 -19.27 14.16 -55.18
N ILE A 7 -19.35 14.37 -53.86
CA ILE A 7 -19.58 13.55 -52.64
C ILE A 7 -20.27 14.44 -51.59
N LEU A 8 -21.25 13.87 -50.89
CA LEU A 8 -21.82 14.37 -49.64
C LEU A 8 -20.78 14.19 -48.51
N GLY A 9 -20.17 15.27 -48.04
CA GLY A 9 -19.25 15.24 -46.90
C GLY A 9 -19.99 15.16 -45.58
N ILE A 10 -20.06 13.98 -44.97
CA ILE A 10 -20.50 13.80 -43.58
C ILE A 10 -19.29 14.11 -42.70
N ALA A 11 -19.35 15.22 -41.96
CA ALA A 11 -18.39 15.54 -40.91
C ALA A 11 -18.68 14.66 -39.68
N ILE A 12 -17.86 13.64 -39.47
CA ILE A 12 -17.86 12.85 -38.23
C ILE A 12 -17.09 13.67 -37.18
N LEU A 13 -17.82 14.44 -36.38
CA LEU A 13 -17.33 14.97 -35.11
C LEU A 13 -17.19 13.79 -34.13
N ALA A 14 -16.02 13.17 -34.12
CA ALA A 14 -15.66 12.22 -33.07
C ALA A 14 -15.51 13.02 -31.76
N SER A 15 -16.59 13.07 -30.98
CA SER A 15 -16.53 13.53 -29.60
C SER A 15 -15.61 12.60 -28.81
N LEU A 16 -14.42 13.08 -28.49
CA LEU A 16 -13.53 12.53 -27.46
C LEU A 16 -14.27 12.61 -26.12
N PHE A 17 -15.18 11.67 -25.87
CA PHE A 17 -15.55 11.30 -24.51
C PHE A 17 -14.36 10.55 -23.94
N ILE A 18 -13.42 11.30 -23.36
CA ILE A 18 -12.49 10.74 -22.39
C ILE A 18 -13.41 10.23 -21.27
N PHE A 19 -13.62 8.91 -21.24
CA PHE A 19 -14.29 8.25 -20.12
C PHE A 19 -13.41 8.47 -18.90
N PHE A 20 -13.64 9.58 -18.19
CA PHE A 20 -13.20 9.75 -16.82
C PHE A 20 -13.87 8.62 -16.04
N ARG A 21 -13.16 7.50 -15.85
CA ARG A 21 -13.60 6.49 -14.90
C ARG A 21 -13.48 7.14 -13.53
N PRO A 22 -14.59 7.37 -12.81
CA PRO A 22 -14.49 7.84 -11.44
C PRO A 22 -13.69 6.81 -10.66
N SER A 23 -12.59 7.21 -10.04
CA SER A 23 -11.87 6.32 -9.13
C SER A 23 -12.77 6.09 -7.92
N SER A 24 -13.21 4.85 -7.76
CA SER A 24 -13.93 4.43 -6.56
C SER A 24 -12.92 3.83 -5.61
N THR A 25 -12.67 4.50 -4.49
CA THR A 25 -11.94 3.90 -3.38
C THR A 25 -12.76 2.74 -2.80
N ILE A 26 -12.11 1.63 -2.48
CA ILE A 26 -12.72 0.48 -1.82
C ILE A 26 -12.22 0.45 -0.39
N ASP A 27 -13.12 0.21 0.57
CA ASP A 27 -12.80 0.23 1.99
C ASP A 27 -12.19 -1.10 2.43
N GLY A 28 -11.23 -1.04 3.35
CA GLY A 28 -10.63 -2.23 3.95
C GLY A 28 -9.71 -2.99 3.00
N ASP A 29 -9.60 -4.29 3.25
CA ASP A 29 -8.73 -5.24 2.57
C ASP A 29 -9.48 -6.13 1.57
N GLU A 30 -10.75 -5.83 1.24
CA GLU A 30 -11.63 -6.68 0.42
C GLU A 30 -11.02 -7.10 -0.93
N GLN A 31 -10.16 -6.26 -1.52
CA GLN A 31 -9.48 -6.54 -2.79
C GLN A 31 -7.98 -6.80 -2.65
N VAL A 32 -7.46 -6.85 -1.42
CA VAL A 32 -6.04 -7.07 -1.16
C VAL A 32 -5.79 -8.56 -1.16
N THR A 33 -5.04 -9.03 -2.16
CA THR A 33 -4.70 -10.45 -2.28
C THR A 33 -3.55 -10.82 -1.35
N GLU A 34 -3.38 -12.12 -1.09
CA GLU A 34 -2.21 -12.64 -0.36
C GLU A 34 -0.89 -12.23 -1.02
N GLU A 35 -0.85 -12.21 -2.35
CA GLU A 35 0.31 -11.75 -3.11
C GLU A 35 0.63 -10.27 -2.85
N MET A 36 -0.38 -9.40 -2.81
CA MET A 36 -0.17 -7.99 -2.46
C MET A 36 0.36 -7.86 -1.03
N ASN A 37 -0.23 -8.58 -0.08
CA ASN A 37 0.23 -8.59 1.31
C ASN A 37 1.70 -9.02 1.42
N ASN A 38 2.08 -10.07 0.69
CA ASN A 38 3.46 -10.56 0.65
C ASN A 38 4.41 -9.53 0.01
N VAL A 39 4.03 -8.94 -1.11
CA VAL A 39 4.82 -7.89 -1.79
C VAL A 39 5.04 -6.68 -0.88
N ILE A 40 4.00 -6.22 -0.20
CA ILE A 40 4.06 -5.10 0.75
C ILE A 40 4.97 -5.45 1.93
N SER A 41 4.72 -6.59 2.58
CA SER A 41 5.46 -7.02 3.77
C SER A 41 6.95 -7.18 3.45
N ASN A 42 7.27 -7.82 2.32
CA ASN A 42 8.65 -8.03 1.89
C ASN A 42 9.33 -6.69 1.56
N TYR A 43 8.65 -5.82 0.81
CA TYR A 43 9.21 -4.50 0.49
C TYR A 43 9.53 -3.68 1.73
N ILE A 44 8.63 -3.63 2.72
CA ILE A 44 8.86 -2.89 3.96
C ILE A 44 10.01 -3.52 4.75
N GLN A 45 10.04 -4.85 4.88
CA GLN A 45 11.12 -5.53 5.57
C GLN A 45 12.48 -5.26 4.91
N ASP A 46 12.59 -5.44 3.60
CA ASP A 46 13.82 -5.22 2.85
C ASP A 46 14.28 -3.75 2.90
N LYS A 47 13.32 -2.81 2.93
CA LYS A 47 13.61 -1.37 3.02
C LYS A 47 14.31 -0.97 4.32
N TYR A 48 14.01 -1.65 5.44
CA TYR A 48 14.49 -1.27 6.76
C TYR A 48 15.45 -2.28 7.40
N LYS A 49 15.54 -3.50 6.85
CA LYS A 49 16.48 -4.51 7.29
C LYS A 49 17.92 -3.96 7.26
N ARG A 50 18.66 -4.21 8.34
CA ARG A 50 20.09 -3.92 8.42
C ARG A 50 20.89 -5.08 7.81
N GLU A 51 21.97 -4.76 7.10
CA GLU A 51 22.83 -5.78 6.46
C GLU A 51 23.68 -6.53 7.49
N ASP A 52 24.02 -5.91 8.62
CA ASP A 52 25.03 -6.39 9.57
C ASP A 52 24.48 -7.06 10.84
N THR A 53 23.23 -7.55 10.83
CA THR A 53 22.59 -8.19 11.99
C THR A 53 22.15 -9.64 11.71
N PRO A 54 23.10 -10.59 11.53
CA PRO A 54 22.80 -11.95 11.10
C PRO A 54 22.00 -12.78 12.11
N SER A 55 21.98 -12.42 13.40
CA SER A 55 21.15 -13.05 14.42
C SER A 55 19.72 -12.50 14.48
N SER A 56 19.44 -11.41 13.77
CA SER A 56 18.14 -10.74 13.83
C SER A 56 17.16 -11.26 12.79
N LYS A 57 15.86 -11.12 13.09
CA LYS A 57 14.76 -11.42 12.18
C LYS A 57 13.82 -10.22 12.09
N THR A 58 13.48 -9.83 10.87
CA THR A 58 12.50 -8.78 10.61
C THR A 58 11.11 -9.37 10.45
N PHE A 59 10.10 -8.61 10.86
CA PHE A 59 8.69 -8.89 10.64
C PHE A 59 7.97 -7.60 10.29
N GLU A 60 6.86 -7.75 9.57
CA GLU A 60 5.94 -6.68 9.27
C GLU A 60 4.51 -7.19 9.39
N VAL A 61 3.63 -6.33 9.86
CA VAL A 61 2.17 -6.50 9.83
C VAL A 61 1.54 -5.17 9.47
N HIS A 62 0.39 -5.21 8.78
CA HIS A 62 -0.32 -4.01 8.42
C HIS A 62 -1.83 -4.17 8.43
N LYS A 63 -2.50 -3.03 8.56
CA LYS A 63 -3.94 -2.86 8.41
C LYS A 63 -4.20 -2.01 7.18
N VAL A 64 -5.03 -2.48 6.26
CA VAL A 64 -5.43 -1.70 5.08
C VAL A 64 -6.72 -0.94 5.37
N TYR A 65 -6.70 0.38 5.18
CA TYR A 65 -7.88 1.23 5.30
C TYR A 65 -8.73 1.23 4.04
N GLY A 66 -8.07 1.07 2.91
CA GLY A 66 -8.70 0.93 1.61
C GLY A 66 -7.70 0.98 0.46
N THR A 67 -8.24 0.75 -0.74
CA THR A 67 -7.50 0.76 -1.99
C THR A 67 -8.14 1.70 -3.01
N GLU A 68 -7.35 2.13 -3.99
CA GLU A 68 -7.80 2.87 -5.16
C GLU A 68 -6.98 2.42 -6.37
N GLU A 69 -7.64 2.02 -7.46
CA GLU A 69 -6.96 1.66 -8.71
C GLU A 69 -7.24 2.71 -9.78
N ILE A 70 -6.16 3.30 -10.32
CA ILE A 70 -6.20 4.27 -11.42
C ILE A 70 -5.15 3.85 -12.44
N ASP A 71 -5.58 3.65 -13.68
CA ASP A 71 -4.72 3.31 -14.82
C ASP A 71 -3.76 2.13 -14.55
N GLY A 72 -4.25 1.09 -13.84
CA GLY A 72 -3.47 -0.10 -13.50
C GLY A 72 -2.50 0.06 -12.32
N ILE A 73 -2.51 1.22 -11.67
CA ILE A 73 -1.77 1.48 -10.43
C ILE A 73 -2.72 1.40 -9.24
N ILE A 74 -2.42 0.48 -8.33
CA ILE A 74 -3.19 0.25 -7.12
C ILE A 74 -2.52 1.01 -5.98
N SER A 75 -3.18 2.04 -5.47
CA SER A 75 -2.80 2.74 -4.25
C SER A 75 -3.43 2.04 -3.05
N LEU A 76 -2.62 1.65 -2.08
CA LEU A 76 -3.03 1.12 -0.79
C LEU A 76 -2.74 2.14 0.30
N TYR A 77 -3.73 2.36 1.15
CA TYR A 77 -3.67 3.26 2.29
C TYR A 77 -3.68 2.41 3.56
N LEU A 78 -2.53 2.30 4.23
CA LEU A 78 -2.36 1.31 5.30
C LEU A 78 -1.70 1.91 6.53
N TYR A 79 -1.83 1.21 7.65
CA TYR A 79 -1.04 1.42 8.85
C TYR A 79 -0.13 0.20 9.02
N THR A 80 1.18 0.42 9.08
CA THR A 80 2.17 -0.66 9.20
C THR A 80 2.81 -0.66 10.58
N GLN A 81 3.18 -1.84 11.05
CA GLN A 81 4.07 -2.07 12.18
C GLN A 81 5.20 -2.98 11.69
N TYR A 82 6.42 -2.46 11.76
CA TYR A 82 7.65 -3.16 11.43
C TYR A 82 8.50 -3.33 12.69
N GLY A 83 9.16 -4.49 12.81
CA GLY A 83 10.12 -4.75 13.86
C GLY A 83 11.24 -5.68 13.41
N GLU A 84 12.46 -5.38 13.85
CA GLU A 84 13.63 -6.25 13.82
C GLU A 84 13.85 -6.78 15.24
N TYR A 85 14.02 -8.10 15.38
CA TYR A 85 14.09 -8.80 16.65
C TYR A 85 15.35 -9.67 16.76
N GLU A 86 15.95 -9.69 17.94
CA GLU A 86 16.97 -10.68 18.34
C GLU A 86 16.38 -11.53 19.48
N GLY A 87 15.98 -12.77 19.17
CA GLY A 87 15.12 -13.52 20.08
C GLY A 87 13.73 -12.87 20.19
N ASP A 88 13.23 -12.65 21.40
CA ASP A 88 11.99 -11.89 21.65
C ASP A 88 12.22 -10.39 21.87
N GLU A 89 13.47 -9.92 21.82
CA GLU A 89 13.82 -8.53 22.03
C GLU A 89 13.66 -7.71 20.75
N LEU A 90 12.83 -6.66 20.78
CA LEU A 90 12.71 -5.68 19.70
C LEU A 90 13.92 -4.74 19.73
N ILE A 91 14.79 -4.85 18.74
CA ILE A 91 16.01 -4.03 18.64
C ILE A 91 15.81 -2.78 17.78
N GLN A 92 14.89 -2.83 16.82
CA GLN A 92 14.47 -1.67 16.04
C GLN A 92 13.03 -1.85 15.56
N GLY A 93 12.23 -0.79 15.58
CA GLY A 93 10.89 -0.85 15.02
C GLY A 93 10.33 0.52 14.69
N HIS A 94 9.25 0.52 13.94
CA HIS A 94 8.45 1.71 13.70
C HIS A 94 7.02 1.33 13.38
N SER A 95 6.12 2.28 13.58
CA SER A 95 4.73 2.12 13.23
C SER A 95 4.11 3.45 12.85
N TYR A 96 3.52 3.51 11.65
CA TYR A 96 2.90 4.71 11.11
C TYR A 96 2.02 4.40 9.89
N PRO A 97 1.12 5.32 9.51
CA PRO A 97 0.41 5.25 8.24
C PRO A 97 1.37 5.36 7.06
N VAL A 98 1.11 4.63 5.97
CA VAL A 98 1.82 4.78 4.70
C VAL A 98 0.87 4.66 3.52
N ARG A 99 1.25 5.30 2.42
CA ARG A 99 0.69 5.02 1.10
C ARG A 99 1.69 4.18 0.32
N ILE A 100 1.24 3.05 -0.20
CA ILE A 100 2.02 2.22 -1.14
C ILE A 100 1.31 2.19 -2.48
N ARG A 101 2.08 2.28 -3.57
CA ARG A 101 1.55 2.07 -4.91
C ARG A 101 2.15 0.83 -5.52
N LEU A 102 1.27 -0.04 -6.02
CA LEU A 102 1.63 -1.25 -6.74
C LEU A 102 1.29 -1.06 -8.21
N GLU A 103 2.23 -1.43 -9.07
CA GLU A 103 1.97 -1.63 -10.49
C GLU A 103 1.74 -3.12 -10.74
N LYS A 104 0.67 -3.43 -11.48
CA LYS A 104 0.33 -4.80 -11.85
C LYS A 104 1.01 -5.18 -13.17
N SER A 105 1.81 -6.25 -13.16
CA SER A 105 2.44 -6.83 -14.35
C SER A 105 1.99 -8.27 -14.53
N GLY A 106 0.90 -8.48 -15.25
CA GLY A 106 0.29 -9.81 -15.41
C GLY A 106 -0.35 -10.28 -14.10
N SER A 107 0.18 -11.36 -13.52
CA SER A 107 -0.25 -11.83 -12.19
C SER A 107 0.53 -11.17 -11.06
N SER A 108 1.70 -10.58 -11.31
CA SER A 108 2.57 -10.06 -10.25
C SER A 108 2.38 -8.57 -9.97
N TYR A 109 2.82 -8.15 -8.78
CA TYR A 109 2.84 -6.76 -8.34
C TYR A 109 4.25 -6.29 -8.05
N THR A 110 4.53 -5.03 -8.37
CA THR A 110 5.79 -4.36 -7.99
C THR A 110 5.48 -3.06 -7.27
N VAL A 111 6.19 -2.79 -6.17
CA VAL A 111 6.08 -1.50 -5.47
C VAL A 111 6.76 -0.41 -6.31
N THR A 112 5.98 0.57 -6.75
CA THR A 112 6.48 1.72 -7.52
C THR A 112 6.61 2.98 -6.67
N GLU A 113 5.88 3.08 -5.56
CA GLU A 113 5.96 4.21 -4.63
C GLU A 113 5.72 3.75 -3.19
N TYR A 114 6.49 4.31 -2.25
CA TYR A 114 6.30 4.17 -0.81
C TYR A 114 6.41 5.55 -0.17
N THR A 115 5.31 6.06 0.36
CA THR A 115 5.21 7.39 0.98
C THR A 115 4.93 7.23 2.47
N LYS A 116 5.76 7.83 3.33
CA LYS A 116 5.58 7.90 4.79
C LYS A 116 5.30 9.34 5.24
N PRO A 117 4.60 9.54 6.36
CA PRO A 117 4.35 10.87 6.89
C PRO A 117 5.65 11.54 7.35
N GLU A 118 5.60 12.87 7.40
CA GLU A 118 6.60 13.68 8.08
C GLU A 118 6.54 13.46 9.60
N SER A 119 7.61 13.80 10.31
CA SER A 119 7.67 13.66 11.76
C SER A 119 7.35 14.97 12.49
N GLY A 120 7.00 14.87 13.76
CA GLY A 120 6.79 16.04 14.62
C GLY A 120 5.56 16.86 14.24
N TYR A 121 5.72 18.18 14.19
CA TYR A 121 4.60 19.11 13.97
C TYR A 121 3.84 18.86 12.65
N TYR A 122 4.53 18.42 11.61
CA TYR A 122 3.95 18.17 10.28
C TYR A 122 3.33 16.78 10.11
N TYR A 123 3.40 15.93 11.15
CA TYR A 123 2.87 14.56 11.07
C TYR A 123 1.38 14.53 10.67
N PRO A 124 0.47 15.29 11.30
CA PRO A 124 -0.94 15.22 10.94
C PRO A 124 -1.23 15.70 9.51
N SER A 125 -0.65 16.84 9.11
CA SER A 125 -0.89 17.41 7.77
C SER A 125 -0.35 16.52 6.67
N SER A 126 0.82 15.91 6.86
CA SER A 126 1.38 15.00 5.86
C SER A 126 0.52 13.74 5.63
N ILE A 127 -0.18 13.25 6.66
CA ILE A 127 -1.16 12.15 6.50
C ILE A 127 -2.36 12.62 5.68
N GLU A 128 -2.87 13.82 5.96
CA GLU A 128 -4.00 14.40 5.22
C GLU A 128 -3.69 14.62 3.73
N ASP A 129 -2.45 14.98 3.40
CA ASP A 129 -1.99 15.16 2.02
C ASP A 129 -1.79 13.83 1.27
N MET A 130 -1.40 12.77 1.99
CA MET A 130 -1.09 11.47 1.40
C MET A 130 -2.31 10.57 1.21
N PHE A 131 -3.37 10.75 2.00
CA PHE A 131 -4.52 9.83 2.08
C PHE A 131 -5.83 10.52 1.63
N PRO A 132 -6.77 9.78 1.02
CA PRO A 132 -8.16 10.20 0.93
C PRO A 132 -8.70 10.57 2.31
N LYS A 133 -9.45 11.68 2.39
CA LYS A 133 -9.90 12.30 3.65
C LYS A 133 -10.52 11.31 4.66
N LYS A 134 -11.28 10.32 4.19
CA LYS A 134 -11.87 9.28 5.06
C LYS A 134 -10.82 8.38 5.71
N TYR A 135 -9.76 8.03 5.00
CA TYR A 135 -8.68 7.17 5.49
C TYR A 135 -7.67 7.95 6.33
N ALA A 136 -7.39 9.22 5.98
CA ALA A 136 -6.58 10.11 6.81
C ALA A 136 -7.13 10.21 8.25
N ARG A 137 -8.45 10.39 8.39
CA ARG A 137 -9.12 10.42 9.71
C ARG A 137 -9.01 9.11 10.47
N LYS A 138 -9.14 7.96 9.79
CA LYS A 138 -8.97 6.64 10.40
C LYS A 138 -7.52 6.47 10.88
N ALA A 139 -6.55 6.78 10.01
CA ALA A 139 -5.12 6.69 10.29
C ALA A 139 -4.68 7.56 11.47
N LEU A 140 -5.14 8.82 11.55
CA LEU A 140 -4.84 9.72 12.66
C LEU A 140 -5.43 9.26 13.99
N LYS A 141 -6.61 8.62 13.96
CA LYS A 141 -7.24 8.07 15.15
C LYS A 141 -6.51 6.81 15.65
N ASP A 142 -6.00 6.02 14.73
CA ASP A 142 -5.28 4.78 15.00
C ASP A 142 -3.83 5.03 15.43
N THR A 143 -3.26 6.22 15.21
CA THR A 143 -1.90 6.57 15.67
C THR A 143 -1.72 6.29 17.16
N GLY A 144 -0.81 5.36 17.47
CA GLY A 144 -0.52 4.93 18.85
C GLY A 144 -1.53 3.95 19.45
N ASN A 145 -2.53 3.49 18.69
CA ASN A 145 -3.59 2.60 19.17
C ASN A 145 -4.03 1.58 18.12
N VAL A 146 -3.09 0.76 17.63
CA VAL A 146 -3.38 -0.35 16.70
C VAL A 146 -3.08 -1.68 17.36
N HIS A 147 -3.83 -1.96 18.44
CA HIS A 147 -3.63 -3.14 19.29
C HIS A 147 -3.60 -4.45 18.50
N ASP A 148 -4.51 -4.60 17.53
CA ASP A 148 -4.62 -5.78 16.67
C ASP A 148 -3.32 -6.06 15.89
N LEU A 149 -2.55 -5.02 15.52
CA LEU A 149 -1.27 -5.20 14.84
C LEU A 149 -0.18 -5.65 15.82
N SER A 150 -0.19 -5.14 17.05
CA SER A 150 0.76 -5.58 18.06
C SER A 150 0.56 -7.05 18.41
N GLU A 151 -0.69 -7.52 18.53
CA GLU A 151 -0.97 -8.94 18.73
C GLU A 151 -0.52 -9.81 17.54
N GLN A 152 -0.79 -9.37 16.30
CA GLN A 152 -0.33 -10.09 15.10
C GLN A 152 1.20 -10.16 15.02
N MET A 153 1.88 -9.06 15.35
CA MET A 153 3.33 -9.01 15.40
C MET A 153 3.88 -9.99 16.44
N ASP A 154 3.33 -9.96 17.67
CA ASP A 154 3.73 -10.87 18.74
C ASP A 154 3.54 -12.34 18.35
N ASN A 155 2.45 -12.66 17.65
CA ASN A 155 2.21 -14.01 17.16
C ASN A 155 3.26 -14.44 16.13
N LYS A 156 3.59 -13.58 15.15
CA LYS A 156 4.66 -13.88 14.17
C LYS A 156 6.01 -14.12 14.83
N VAL A 157 6.37 -13.33 15.84
CA VAL A 157 7.62 -13.51 16.59
C VAL A 157 7.61 -14.81 17.38
N LYS A 158 6.52 -15.14 18.08
CA LYS A 158 6.38 -16.39 18.83
C LYS A 158 6.49 -17.62 17.93
N ASP A 159 5.84 -17.58 16.76
CA ASP A 159 5.88 -18.68 15.79
C ASP A 159 7.32 -18.93 15.32
N TRP A 160 8.05 -17.87 14.95
CA TRP A 160 9.46 -17.98 14.58
C TRP A 160 10.35 -18.55 15.70
N LEU A 161 10.14 -18.13 16.95
CA LEU A 161 10.89 -18.64 18.10
C LEU A 161 10.57 -20.11 18.40
N ALA A 162 9.34 -20.55 18.12
CA ALA A 162 8.93 -21.95 18.27
C ALA A 162 9.54 -22.83 17.17
N GLU A 163 9.63 -22.33 15.94
CA GLU A 163 10.26 -23.02 14.81
C GLU A 163 11.77 -23.15 14.99
N SER A 164 12.43 -22.12 15.53
CA SER A 164 13.89 -22.10 15.73
C SER A 164 14.37 -23.04 16.85
N LYS A 165 13.46 -23.60 17.65
CA LYS A 165 13.74 -24.56 18.73
C LYS A 165 13.56 -26.02 18.30
N LYS A 166 13.08 -26.28 17.08
CA LYS A 166 12.94 -27.62 16.50
C LYS A 166 14.23 -28.05 15.79
#